data_AF-A0A2D9CL72-F1
#
_entry.id   AF-A0A2D9CL72-F1
#
_cell.length_a   1.000
_cell.length_b   1.000
_cell.length_c   1.000
_cell.angle_alpha   90.00
_cell.angle_beta   90.00
_cell.angle_gamma   90.00
#
_symmetry.space_group_name_H-M   'P 1'
#
loop_
_entity.id
_entity.type
_entity.pdbx_description
1 polymer ?
#
loop_
_entity_poly.entity_id
_entity_poly.type
_entity_poly.pdbx_seq_one_letter_code
_entity_poly.pdbx_strand_id
1 'polypeptide(L)'
;MAQTITIKQSTSTDAPTTLTNAELAYSASSNKLWIGRPGGTTSNVDAIGGKYFTDRSIETGGLSFNTSTGVLTINQVGTNLDETVDLDGRYLQGVATTTALGGIKLYNGTAQSTSANAVTTTALRTYGIQLNGSQQAVVNVPWVNTEYTAGTGLTLSGTTFNANVDGTNTETAQTSTTTIDRTYKVQVDGSDNLVVNVPWSSTDVSGYMPLTGGTFSGDVTFGDSDELRFGDQVNGDLVIQHTASVSRIDDRGTGSLEIITNGTAIELRGGGGNNYIAKFISNGAVELNHGTSSSKKFETTATGVKVTGEIVTTGNITGPSAFTITPATSSGTVTIDGNLTVSGTTTTIDSTTVTIEDPIFTLGGDTPPSSDDNLDRGIEFRWHNSTAAKLGFFGFDDSTGEFTFIPDATNSSNVMSGTKGTANFGTLKLDTDLAVAYGGTGRSSFTTNGIAYGNGTSAMGVTVAGVWDSTHSVGQLLSVNSSGVPTWTNNIDGGSF
;
A
#
# COMPACT_ATOMS: atom_id res chain seq x y z
N MET A 1 -163.55 -83.04 35.31
CA MET A 1 -162.18 -82.77 34.85
C MET A 1 -161.96 -83.55 33.56
N ALA A 2 -161.94 -82.87 32.41
CA ALA A 2 -161.24 -83.41 31.25
C ALA A 2 -159.73 -83.32 31.58
N GLN A 3 -159.03 -84.46 31.54
CA GLN A 3 -157.60 -84.57 31.91
C GLN A 3 -156.65 -84.18 30.76
N THR A 4 -157.19 -83.61 29.69
CA THR A 4 -156.43 -83.36 28.47
C THR A 4 -156.63 -81.90 28.07
N ILE A 5 -155.59 -81.10 28.25
CA ILE A 5 -155.51 -79.75 27.68
C ILE A 5 -154.81 -79.87 26.34
N THR A 6 -155.51 -79.58 25.27
CA THR A 6 -154.96 -79.46 23.92
C THR A 6 -154.35 -78.07 23.76
N ILE A 7 -153.11 -77.99 23.28
CA ILE A 7 -152.44 -76.73 22.92
C ILE A 7 -152.25 -76.64 21.41
N LYS A 8 -152.31 -75.43 20.86
CA LYS A 8 -151.99 -75.19 19.45
C LYS A 8 -150.47 -75.28 19.24
N GLN A 9 -150.04 -75.75 18.07
CA GLN A 9 -148.63 -75.78 17.72
C GLN A 9 -148.44 -75.08 16.38
N SER A 10 -147.47 -74.16 16.31
CA SER A 10 -147.03 -73.53 15.07
C SER A 10 -145.60 -73.96 14.77
N THR A 11 -145.34 -74.36 13.52
CA THR A 11 -144.00 -74.69 13.03
C THR A 11 -143.42 -73.59 12.14
N SER A 12 -144.22 -72.59 11.74
CA SER A 12 -143.83 -71.60 10.72
C SER A 12 -143.96 -70.14 11.14
N THR A 13 -144.57 -69.84 12.30
CA THR A 13 -144.70 -68.47 12.81
C THR A 13 -144.10 -68.33 14.19
N ASP A 14 -143.28 -67.29 14.41
CA ASP A 14 -142.60 -67.05 15.69
C ASP A 14 -143.55 -66.73 16.84
N ALA A 15 -144.65 -66.02 16.55
CA ALA A 15 -145.72 -65.70 17.48
C ALA A 15 -147.10 -66.03 16.87
N PRO A 16 -148.00 -66.71 17.60
CA PRO A 16 -149.35 -66.99 17.13
C PRO A 16 -150.19 -65.71 16.96
N THR A 17 -150.90 -65.56 15.86
CA THR A 17 -151.68 -64.34 15.56
C THR A 17 -153.10 -64.34 16.13
N THR A 18 -153.64 -65.52 16.46
CA THR A 18 -155.02 -65.71 16.96
C THR A 18 -155.07 -66.77 18.06
N LEU A 19 -154.70 -66.39 19.29
CA LEU A 19 -155.04 -67.17 20.48
C LEU A 19 -156.24 -66.52 21.15
N THR A 20 -157.24 -67.34 21.43
CA THR A 20 -158.33 -66.94 22.31
C THR A 20 -157.83 -66.87 23.76
N ASN A 21 -158.62 -66.23 24.63
CA ASN A 21 -158.25 -66.08 26.03
C ASN A 21 -157.88 -67.43 26.68
N ALA A 22 -156.73 -67.47 27.35
CA ALA A 22 -156.17 -68.64 28.03
C ALA A 22 -155.86 -69.83 27.10
N GLU A 23 -155.91 -69.64 25.78
CA GLU A 23 -155.47 -70.63 24.83
C GLU A 23 -153.93 -70.60 24.75
N LEU A 24 -153.31 -71.75 24.97
CA LEU A 24 -151.86 -71.92 24.92
C LEU A 24 -151.42 -72.38 23.53
N ALA A 25 -150.26 -71.88 23.08
CA ALA A 25 -149.62 -72.36 21.88
C ALA A 25 -148.11 -72.40 21.99
N TYR A 26 -147.50 -73.43 21.43
CA TYR A 26 -146.05 -73.52 21.27
C TYR A 26 -145.64 -73.17 19.84
N SER A 27 -144.63 -72.31 19.69
CA SER A 27 -143.98 -72.07 18.40
C SER A 27 -142.62 -72.77 18.36
N ALA A 28 -142.47 -73.72 17.45
CA ALA A 28 -141.19 -74.38 17.19
C ALA A 28 -140.20 -73.46 16.45
N SER A 29 -140.69 -72.45 15.73
CA SER A 29 -139.84 -71.44 15.07
C SER A 29 -139.08 -70.61 16.10
N SER A 30 -139.76 -70.13 17.15
CA SER A 30 -139.15 -69.32 18.20
C SER A 30 -138.72 -70.11 19.45
N ASN A 31 -139.07 -71.40 19.52
CA ASN A 31 -138.92 -72.25 20.72
C ASN A 31 -139.55 -71.63 21.98
N LYS A 32 -140.70 -70.95 21.82
CA LYS A 32 -141.43 -70.25 22.89
C LYS A 32 -142.83 -70.80 23.09
N LEU A 33 -143.28 -70.76 24.34
CA LEU A 33 -144.66 -71.02 24.75
C LEU A 33 -145.39 -69.69 24.91
N TRP A 34 -146.60 -69.62 24.36
CA TRP A 34 -147.43 -68.43 24.28
C TRP A 34 -148.81 -68.66 24.90
N ILE A 35 -149.46 -67.59 25.38
CA ILE A 35 -150.84 -67.60 25.89
C ILE A 35 -151.64 -66.40 25.36
N GLY A 36 -152.91 -66.61 25.01
CA GLY A 36 -153.83 -65.53 24.63
C GLY A 36 -154.42 -64.78 25.84
N ARG A 37 -154.57 -63.45 25.74
CA ARG A 37 -155.14 -62.61 26.83
C ARG A 37 -156.68 -62.54 26.81
N PRO A 38 -157.34 -62.27 27.96
CA PRO A 38 -158.78 -61.98 28.01
C PRO A 38 -159.16 -60.72 27.22
N GLY A 39 -160.18 -60.82 26.34
CA GLY A 39 -160.83 -59.69 25.66
C GLY A 39 -160.25 -59.28 24.29
N GLY A 40 -159.25 -59.98 23.74
CA GLY A 40 -158.55 -59.57 22.53
C GLY A 40 -159.05 -60.18 21.21
N THR A 41 -159.19 -59.35 20.18
CA THR A 41 -158.99 -59.74 18.77
C THR A 41 -157.49 -59.82 18.44
N THR A 42 -157.17 -60.18 17.20
CA THR A 42 -155.84 -60.42 16.60
C THR A 42 -154.67 -59.66 17.25
N SER A 43 -153.58 -60.39 17.56
CA SER A 43 -152.29 -59.92 18.12
C SER A 43 -152.16 -59.80 19.65
N ASN A 44 -153.15 -60.21 20.44
CA ASN A 44 -153.04 -60.21 21.90
C ASN A 44 -152.50 -61.54 22.47
N VAL A 45 -151.21 -61.81 22.27
CA VAL A 45 -150.48 -62.99 22.80
C VAL A 45 -149.23 -62.60 23.60
N ASP A 46 -148.95 -63.31 24.69
CA ASP A 46 -147.73 -63.14 25.51
C ASP A 46 -146.84 -64.37 25.43
N ALA A 47 -145.52 -64.17 25.31
CA ALA A 47 -144.54 -65.23 25.52
C ALA A 47 -144.36 -65.45 27.01
N ILE A 48 -144.63 -66.67 27.48
CA ILE A 48 -144.59 -67.03 28.89
C ILE A 48 -143.55 -68.11 29.22
N GLY A 49 -142.80 -68.59 28.23
CA GLY A 49 -141.71 -69.53 28.44
C GLY A 49 -140.93 -69.85 27.17
N GLY A 50 -139.81 -70.57 27.30
CA GLY A 50 -138.97 -71.04 26.19
C GLY A 50 -137.47 -70.95 26.45
N LYS A 51 -136.67 -71.55 25.56
CA LYS A 51 -135.20 -71.71 25.68
C LYS A 51 -134.40 -70.39 25.82
N TYR A 52 -134.93 -69.26 25.36
CA TYR A 52 -134.26 -67.95 25.43
C TYR A 52 -134.09 -67.39 26.85
N PHE A 53 -134.88 -67.87 27.83
CA PHE A 53 -134.80 -67.40 29.22
C PHE A 53 -133.89 -68.26 30.11
N THR A 54 -133.54 -69.49 29.69
CA THR A 54 -132.66 -70.39 30.45
C THR A 54 -131.16 -70.22 30.15
N ASP A 55 -130.80 -69.51 29.08
CA ASP A 55 -129.40 -69.41 28.61
C ASP A 55 -128.68 -68.09 29.02
N ARG A 56 -129.29 -67.22 29.84
CA ARG A 56 -128.69 -65.93 30.30
C ARG A 56 -128.41 -65.84 31.81
N SER A 57 -128.29 -66.97 32.50
CA SER A 57 -127.90 -67.00 33.92
C SER A 57 -126.38 -67.11 34.07
N ILE A 58 -125.79 -66.16 34.81
CA ILE A 58 -124.40 -66.18 35.30
C ILE A 58 -124.28 -67.34 36.31
N GLU A 59 -123.31 -68.23 36.14
CA GLU A 59 -123.08 -69.30 37.13
C GLU A 59 -122.48 -68.74 38.43
N THR A 60 -122.84 -69.38 39.53
CA THR A 60 -122.43 -69.07 40.90
C THR A 60 -120.91 -69.02 41.02
N GLY A 61 -120.33 -67.83 41.28
CA GLY A 61 -118.88 -67.64 41.49
C GLY A 61 -118.19 -66.67 40.50
N GLY A 62 -118.89 -66.12 39.50
CA GLY A 62 -118.29 -65.27 38.46
C GLY A 62 -117.99 -63.79 38.81
N LEU A 63 -118.16 -63.37 40.07
CA LEU A 63 -117.84 -62.01 40.55
C LEU A 63 -117.06 -62.08 41.87
N SER A 64 -115.85 -61.53 41.90
CA SER A 64 -115.09 -61.35 43.14
C SER A 64 -114.46 -59.96 43.23
N PHE A 65 -114.53 -59.34 44.41
CA PHE A 65 -113.94 -58.03 44.72
C PHE A 65 -112.93 -58.18 45.86
N ASN A 66 -111.68 -57.80 45.63
CA ASN A 66 -110.64 -57.82 46.65
C ASN A 66 -110.58 -56.45 47.35
N THR A 67 -111.06 -56.40 48.58
CA THR A 67 -111.13 -55.17 49.38
C THR A 67 -109.77 -54.64 49.84
N SER A 68 -108.69 -55.43 49.81
CA SER A 68 -107.36 -54.93 50.17
C SER A 68 -106.67 -54.18 49.03
N THR A 69 -107.01 -54.52 47.79
CA THR A 69 -106.40 -53.94 46.58
C THR A 69 -107.37 -53.06 45.79
N GLY A 70 -108.66 -53.07 46.14
CA GLY A 70 -109.70 -52.33 45.40
C GLY A 70 -110.02 -52.93 44.02
N VAL A 71 -109.63 -54.18 43.77
CA VAL A 71 -109.73 -54.82 42.45
C VAL A 71 -111.03 -55.62 42.31
N LEU A 72 -111.81 -55.33 41.26
CA LEU A 72 -112.95 -56.12 40.83
C LEU A 72 -112.55 -57.03 39.66
N THR A 73 -112.86 -58.32 39.75
CA THR A 73 -112.61 -59.29 38.67
C THR A 73 -113.94 -59.92 38.22
N ILE A 74 -114.24 -59.81 36.93
CA ILE A 74 -115.42 -60.39 36.28
C ILE A 74 -114.93 -61.47 35.32
N ASN A 75 -115.27 -62.73 35.58
CA ASN A 75 -114.80 -63.85 34.78
C ASN A 75 -115.96 -64.39 33.93
N GLN A 76 -116.08 -63.91 32.68
CA GLN A 76 -117.05 -64.44 31.71
C GLN A 76 -116.28 -65.26 30.66
N VAL A 77 -116.49 -66.58 30.66
CA VAL A 77 -115.80 -67.49 29.72
C VAL A 77 -116.28 -67.22 28.29
N GLY A 78 -115.37 -66.86 27.39
CA GLY A 78 -115.69 -66.81 25.95
C GLY A 78 -114.79 -65.98 25.05
N THR A 79 -114.16 -64.91 25.55
CA THR A 79 -113.18 -64.13 24.77
C THR A 79 -112.14 -63.47 25.67
N ASN A 80 -110.86 -63.80 25.45
CA ASN A 80 -109.67 -63.40 26.19
C ASN A 80 -109.47 -61.87 26.28
N LEU A 81 -109.89 -61.28 27.39
CA LEU A 81 -109.43 -59.97 27.85
C LEU A 81 -109.09 -60.07 29.35
N ASP A 82 -107.85 -60.39 29.67
CA ASP A 82 -107.27 -60.10 31.00
C ASP A 82 -106.86 -58.63 31.01
N GLU A 83 -107.84 -57.72 30.96
CA GLU A 83 -107.58 -56.29 31.08
C GLU A 83 -107.73 -55.87 32.54
N THR A 84 -106.58 -55.71 33.21
CA THR A 84 -106.52 -55.10 34.54
C THR A 84 -106.59 -53.59 34.37
N VAL A 85 -107.80 -53.03 34.42
CA VAL A 85 -108.03 -51.58 34.34
C VAL A 85 -108.12 -51.02 35.76
N ASP A 86 -107.06 -50.32 36.19
CA ASP A 86 -107.10 -49.43 37.35
C ASP A 86 -107.71 -48.09 36.93
N LEU A 87 -108.76 -47.67 37.63
CA LEU A 87 -109.66 -46.56 37.24
C LEU A 87 -109.04 -45.17 37.45
N ASP A 88 -107.77 -45.07 37.86
CA ASP A 88 -107.04 -43.81 38.15
C ASP A 88 -105.96 -43.40 37.10
N GLY A 89 -105.86 -44.08 35.96
CA GLY A 89 -105.18 -43.53 34.76
C GLY A 89 -103.65 -43.29 34.85
N ARG A 90 -102.89 -44.06 35.64
CA ARG A 90 -101.41 -43.96 35.71
C ARG A 90 -100.72 -45.21 35.15
N TYR A 91 -99.89 -45.03 34.11
CA TYR A 91 -99.04 -46.09 33.55
C TYR A 91 -97.81 -46.30 34.46
N LEU A 92 -97.66 -47.48 35.07
CA LEU A 92 -96.47 -47.86 35.82
C LEU A 92 -95.48 -48.60 34.90
N GLN A 93 -94.40 -47.93 34.46
CA GLN A 93 -93.17 -48.61 34.03
C GLN A 93 -92.02 -48.19 34.96
N GLY A 94 -91.19 -49.17 35.39
CA GLY A 94 -90.13 -48.98 36.39
C GLY A 94 -88.87 -48.26 35.88
N VAL A 95 -87.97 -47.89 36.80
CA VAL A 95 -86.68 -47.21 36.52
C VAL A 95 -85.76 -48.08 35.65
N ALA A 96 -85.11 -47.48 34.63
CA ALA A 96 -84.14 -48.16 33.79
C ALA A 96 -82.86 -48.55 34.56
N THR A 97 -82.34 -49.76 34.32
CA THR A 97 -81.07 -50.24 34.91
C THR A 97 -80.11 -50.69 33.81
N THR A 98 -78.95 -51.25 34.19
CA THR A 98 -78.02 -51.90 33.24
C THR A 98 -78.53 -53.24 32.71
N THR A 99 -79.70 -53.71 33.15
CA THR A 99 -80.27 -55.01 32.74
C THR A 99 -81.76 -54.96 32.42
N ALA A 100 -82.53 -53.99 32.95
CA ALA A 100 -83.96 -53.81 32.70
C ALA A 100 -84.26 -52.49 31.96
N LEU A 101 -85.16 -52.55 30.98
CA LEU A 101 -85.61 -51.39 30.22
C LEU A 101 -86.72 -50.66 30.99
N GLY A 102 -86.47 -49.41 31.37
CA GLY A 102 -87.51 -48.44 31.76
C GLY A 102 -87.94 -47.58 30.56
N GLY A 103 -87.84 -48.13 29.34
CA GLY A 103 -87.86 -47.45 28.04
C GLY A 103 -86.52 -47.52 27.28
N ILE A 104 -85.38 -47.31 27.95
CA ILE A 104 -84.01 -47.40 27.39
C ILE A 104 -83.08 -48.07 28.43
N LYS A 105 -81.97 -48.71 28.02
CA LYS A 105 -80.99 -49.38 28.91
C LYS A 105 -79.88 -48.42 29.34
N LEU A 106 -79.47 -48.45 30.61
CA LEU A 106 -78.32 -47.67 31.10
C LEU A 106 -76.99 -48.36 30.74
N TYR A 107 -75.96 -47.58 30.41
CA TYR A 107 -74.61 -48.11 30.17
C TYR A 107 -73.93 -48.58 31.47
N ASN A 108 -74.14 -47.86 32.58
CA ASN A 108 -73.63 -48.21 33.91
C ASN A 108 -74.66 -47.80 34.98
N GLY A 109 -74.84 -48.65 36.01
CA GLY A 109 -75.82 -48.48 37.09
C GLY A 109 -75.28 -47.74 38.32
N THR A 110 -74.00 -47.35 38.29
CA THR A 110 -73.39 -46.54 39.35
C THR A 110 -73.91 -45.11 39.25
N ALA A 111 -74.51 -44.60 40.33
CA ALA A 111 -75.01 -43.23 40.39
C ALA A 111 -73.86 -42.22 40.31
N GLN A 112 -73.98 -41.22 39.43
CA GLN A 112 -73.00 -40.13 39.34
C GLN A 112 -73.27 -39.09 40.44
N SER A 113 -72.24 -38.75 41.21
CA SER A 113 -72.34 -37.82 42.35
C SER A 113 -72.43 -36.36 41.94
N THR A 114 -72.09 -36.03 40.68
CA THR A 114 -72.04 -34.67 40.15
C THR A 114 -73.25 -34.42 39.23
N SER A 115 -73.88 -33.25 39.35
CA SER A 115 -74.97 -32.81 38.45
C SER A 115 -74.46 -32.54 37.03
N ALA A 116 -75.35 -32.56 36.03
CA ALA A 116 -74.99 -32.19 34.67
C ALA A 116 -74.61 -30.70 34.57
N ASN A 117 -73.52 -30.40 33.86
CA ASN A 117 -73.17 -29.04 33.46
C ASN A 117 -74.02 -28.62 32.24
N ALA A 118 -74.20 -27.31 32.05
CA ALA A 118 -74.90 -26.77 30.88
C ALA A 118 -74.20 -27.15 29.56
N VAL A 119 -74.96 -27.34 28.48
CA VAL A 119 -74.46 -27.80 27.18
C VAL A 119 -73.55 -26.74 26.54
N THR A 120 -72.27 -27.06 26.34
CA THR A 120 -71.29 -26.24 25.61
C THR A 120 -70.83 -26.93 24.34
N THR A 121 -70.61 -26.18 23.27
CA THR A 121 -70.27 -26.70 21.94
C THR A 121 -68.80 -27.06 21.81
N THR A 122 -68.47 -28.35 21.87
CA THR A 122 -67.25 -28.90 21.27
C THR A 122 -67.55 -30.28 20.69
N ALA A 123 -67.27 -30.46 19.40
CA ALA A 123 -67.85 -31.53 18.58
C ALA A 123 -67.08 -32.87 18.63
N LEU A 124 -67.81 -33.95 18.29
CA LEU A 124 -67.36 -35.28 17.83
C LEU A 124 -66.74 -36.27 18.84
N ARG A 125 -67.40 -36.51 19.98
CA ARG A 125 -67.26 -37.75 20.77
C ARG A 125 -68.61 -38.17 21.36
N THR A 126 -68.96 -39.45 21.32
CA THR A 126 -70.17 -40.01 21.97
C THR A 126 -69.79 -40.64 23.31
N TYR A 127 -70.58 -40.36 24.35
CA TYR A 127 -70.37 -40.84 25.72
C TYR A 127 -71.67 -41.46 26.24
N GLY A 128 -71.57 -42.52 27.06
CA GLY A 128 -72.73 -43.23 27.60
C GLY A 128 -73.53 -42.42 28.61
N ILE A 129 -74.85 -42.65 28.68
CA ILE A 129 -75.76 -41.99 29.63
C ILE A 129 -75.73 -42.72 30.98
N GLN A 130 -75.58 -41.96 32.07
CA GLN A 130 -75.71 -42.40 33.47
C GLN A 130 -76.84 -41.64 34.16
N LEU A 131 -77.29 -42.09 35.33
CA LEU A 131 -78.19 -41.31 36.19
C LEU A 131 -77.38 -40.60 37.28
N ASN A 132 -77.70 -39.34 37.57
CA ASN A 132 -77.17 -38.65 38.75
C ASN A 132 -77.98 -39.03 40.01
N GLY A 133 -77.50 -38.59 41.18
CA GLY A 133 -78.17 -38.83 42.48
C GLY A 133 -79.62 -38.32 42.59
N SER A 134 -80.09 -37.48 41.65
CA SER A 134 -81.49 -37.00 41.55
C SER A 134 -82.29 -37.71 40.44
N GLN A 135 -81.78 -38.83 39.92
CA GLN A 135 -82.42 -39.66 38.88
C GLN A 135 -82.56 -38.97 37.51
N GLN A 136 -81.71 -38.00 37.20
CA GLN A 136 -81.66 -37.36 35.89
C GLN A 136 -80.58 -37.99 35.02
N ALA A 137 -80.84 -38.08 33.71
CA ALA A 137 -79.86 -38.54 32.72
C ALA A 137 -78.72 -37.51 32.56
N VAL A 138 -77.47 -37.96 32.74
CA VAL A 138 -76.26 -37.12 32.63
C VAL A 138 -75.15 -37.82 31.83
N VAL A 139 -74.24 -37.03 31.27
CA VAL A 139 -73.05 -37.48 30.52
C VAL A 139 -71.84 -36.68 30.99
N ASN A 140 -70.73 -37.34 31.36
CA ASN A 140 -69.49 -36.71 31.83
C ASN A 140 -68.38 -36.75 30.74
N VAL A 141 -67.72 -35.62 30.48
CA VAL A 141 -66.69 -35.47 29.43
C VAL A 141 -65.38 -34.95 30.04
N PRO A 142 -64.28 -35.73 30.06
CA PRO A 142 -62.99 -35.27 30.59
C PRO A 142 -62.10 -34.60 29.52
N TRP A 143 -61.55 -33.40 29.79
CA TRP A 143 -60.44 -32.78 29.03
C TRP A 143 -59.46 -31.99 29.91
N VAL A 144 -58.25 -31.72 29.40
CA VAL A 144 -57.19 -30.87 30.01
C VAL A 144 -56.61 -29.93 28.92
N ASN A 145 -56.30 -28.67 29.25
CA ASN A 145 -55.73 -27.67 28.34
C ASN A 145 -54.18 -27.69 28.42
N THR A 146 -53.47 -27.51 27.29
CA THR A 146 -52.01 -27.38 27.26
C THR A 146 -51.64 -25.89 27.14
N GLU A 147 -51.00 -25.33 28.16
CA GLU A 147 -50.52 -23.94 28.15
C GLU A 147 -49.02 -23.88 27.82
N TYR A 148 -48.62 -22.86 27.05
CA TYR A 148 -47.22 -22.51 26.79
C TYR A 148 -46.87 -21.20 27.50
N THR A 149 -45.63 -21.06 27.99
CA THR A 149 -45.11 -19.85 28.62
C THR A 149 -43.94 -19.29 27.81
N ALA A 150 -43.90 -17.98 27.57
CA ALA A 150 -42.72 -17.33 26.99
C ALA A 150 -41.59 -17.24 28.03
N GLY A 151 -40.34 -17.49 27.60
CA GLY A 151 -39.15 -17.30 28.43
C GLY A 151 -38.79 -15.83 28.62
N THR A 152 -37.83 -15.55 29.50
CA THR A 152 -37.36 -14.17 29.78
C THR A 152 -36.87 -13.48 28.50
N GLY A 153 -37.37 -12.26 28.23
CA GLY A 153 -37.04 -11.50 27.01
C GLY A 153 -37.98 -11.75 25.82
N LEU A 154 -38.97 -12.63 25.97
CA LEU A 154 -40.05 -12.85 25.01
C LEU A 154 -41.41 -12.59 25.67
N THR A 155 -42.37 -12.10 24.90
CA THR A 155 -43.78 -11.96 25.30
C THR A 155 -44.64 -12.80 24.35
N LEU A 156 -45.52 -13.65 24.89
CA LEU A 156 -46.51 -14.37 24.10
C LEU A 156 -47.81 -13.56 24.07
N SER A 157 -48.20 -13.07 22.89
CA SER A 157 -49.48 -12.40 22.67
C SER A 157 -50.32 -13.25 21.71
N GLY A 158 -51.36 -13.89 22.24
CA GLY A 158 -52.14 -14.88 21.49
C GLY A 158 -51.28 -16.09 21.10
N THR A 159 -50.99 -16.23 19.80
CA THR A 159 -50.15 -17.31 19.23
C THR A 159 -48.78 -16.83 18.74
N THR A 160 -48.42 -15.56 18.97
CA THR A 160 -47.18 -14.96 18.46
C THR A 160 -46.19 -14.75 19.59
N PHE A 161 -44.95 -15.20 19.40
CA PHE A 161 -43.83 -14.85 20.27
C PHE A 161 -43.19 -13.55 19.78
N ASN A 162 -43.24 -12.50 20.59
CA ASN A 162 -42.59 -11.23 20.34
C ASN A 162 -41.31 -11.15 21.17
N ALA A 163 -40.20 -10.72 20.57
CA ALA A 163 -39.03 -10.32 21.36
C ALA A 163 -39.32 -9.01 22.08
N ASN A 164 -39.07 -8.95 23.38
CA ASN A 164 -39.23 -7.75 24.18
C ASN A 164 -38.02 -6.83 23.95
N VAL A 165 -38.01 -6.15 22.81
CA VAL A 165 -37.00 -5.15 22.45
C VAL A 165 -37.46 -3.75 22.88
N ASP A 166 -36.51 -2.87 23.22
CA ASP A 166 -36.76 -1.52 23.77
C ASP A 166 -37.44 -0.54 22.78
N GLY A 167 -37.73 -0.94 21.53
CA GLY A 167 -38.44 -0.13 20.55
C GLY A 167 -38.07 -0.41 19.08
N THR A 168 -38.92 0.05 18.16
CA THR A 168 -38.76 -0.05 16.70
C THR A 168 -37.77 1.00 16.18
N ASN A 169 -36.82 0.61 15.33
CA ASN A 169 -35.87 1.52 14.68
C ASN A 169 -35.93 1.34 13.16
N THR A 170 -35.73 2.41 12.39
CA THR A 170 -36.03 2.46 10.94
C THR A 170 -34.81 2.15 10.05
N GLU A 171 -33.66 1.79 10.63
CA GLU A 171 -32.40 1.58 9.91
C GLU A 171 -32.11 0.10 9.61
N THR A 172 -31.61 -0.20 8.40
CA THR A 172 -31.35 -1.56 7.88
C THR A 172 -30.05 -2.17 8.45
N ALA A 173 -30.02 -3.49 8.64
CA ALA A 173 -28.87 -4.21 9.21
C ALA A 173 -27.58 -4.17 8.34
N GLN A 174 -26.42 -4.01 8.98
CA GLN A 174 -25.07 -4.10 8.39
C GLN A 174 -24.34 -5.39 8.88
N THR A 175 -23.30 -5.85 8.17
CA THR A 175 -22.57 -7.11 8.45
C THR A 175 -21.73 -7.07 9.74
N SER A 176 -21.57 -8.24 10.42
CA SER A 176 -21.00 -8.37 11.78
C SER A 176 -19.47 -8.59 11.84
N THR A 177 -18.79 -8.15 12.92
CA THR A 177 -17.34 -8.30 13.19
C THR A 177 -17.03 -8.85 14.61
N THR A 178 -15.80 -9.35 14.83
CA THR A 178 -15.41 -10.18 16.00
C THR A 178 -14.57 -9.47 17.09
N THR A 179 -15.15 -8.55 17.86
CA THR A 179 -14.49 -7.99 19.08
C THR A 179 -15.30 -8.27 20.35
N ILE A 180 -14.62 -8.66 21.44
CA ILE A 180 -15.18 -9.29 22.66
C ILE A 180 -15.73 -8.22 23.65
N ASP A 181 -16.73 -8.59 24.47
CA ASP A 181 -17.26 -7.87 25.66
C ASP A 181 -18.03 -6.54 25.46
N ARG A 182 -18.79 -6.40 24.37
CA ARG A 182 -19.82 -5.34 24.26
C ARG A 182 -21.21 -5.95 24.11
N THR A 183 -22.14 -5.60 25.01
CA THR A 183 -23.58 -5.86 24.84
C THR A 183 -24.22 -4.73 24.04
N TYR A 184 -24.80 -5.07 22.89
CA TYR A 184 -25.52 -4.14 22.00
C TYR A 184 -27.04 -4.34 22.12
N LYS A 185 -27.81 -3.27 21.92
CA LYS A 185 -29.28 -3.36 21.93
C LYS A 185 -29.76 -4.15 20.71
N VAL A 186 -30.72 -5.06 20.93
CA VAL A 186 -31.50 -5.70 19.86
C VAL A 186 -32.74 -4.83 19.62
N GLN A 187 -33.00 -4.50 18.36
CA GLN A 187 -34.17 -3.74 17.91
C GLN A 187 -34.91 -4.53 16.82
N VAL A 188 -36.09 -4.05 16.43
CA VAL A 188 -36.83 -4.58 15.29
C VAL A 188 -36.79 -3.55 14.17
N ASP A 189 -36.45 -3.99 12.96
CA ASP A 189 -36.47 -3.13 11.76
C ASP A 189 -37.90 -2.93 11.21
N GLY A 190 -38.04 -2.11 10.16
CA GLY A 190 -39.33 -1.84 9.51
C GLY A 190 -40.00 -3.05 8.85
N SER A 191 -39.33 -4.22 8.78
CA SER A 191 -39.83 -5.48 8.22
C SER A 191 -40.00 -6.59 9.26
N ASP A 192 -39.98 -6.23 10.55
CA ASP A 192 -40.15 -7.14 11.70
C ASP A 192 -38.97 -8.11 11.94
N ASN A 193 -37.78 -7.82 11.41
CA ASN A 193 -36.58 -8.61 11.70
C ASN A 193 -35.85 -8.08 12.94
N LEU A 194 -35.29 -8.98 13.74
CA LEU A 194 -34.37 -8.61 14.82
C LEU A 194 -33.05 -8.11 14.22
N VAL A 195 -32.69 -6.88 14.55
CA VAL A 195 -31.44 -6.24 14.12
C VAL A 195 -30.62 -5.79 15.32
N VAL A 196 -29.30 -5.80 15.16
CA VAL A 196 -28.35 -5.25 16.13
C VAL A 196 -27.53 -4.20 15.40
N ASN A 197 -27.77 -2.93 15.73
CA ASN A 197 -26.95 -1.85 15.20
C ASN A 197 -25.75 -1.63 16.13
N VAL A 198 -24.55 -1.97 15.65
CA VAL A 198 -23.30 -1.77 16.38
C VAL A 198 -22.76 -0.39 16.01
N PRO A 199 -22.79 0.61 16.90
CA PRO A 199 -22.19 1.90 16.60
C PRO A 199 -20.67 1.75 16.66
N TRP A 200 -20.03 1.48 15.52
CA TRP A 200 -18.63 1.85 15.36
C TRP A 200 -18.58 3.25 14.75
N SER A 201 -18.05 4.20 15.51
CA SER A 201 -17.24 5.24 14.89
C SER A 201 -15.82 4.74 15.01
N SER A 202 -15.11 4.66 13.88
CA SER A 202 -13.68 4.39 13.88
C SER A 202 -12.96 5.61 14.44
N THR A 203 -12.99 5.77 15.76
CA THR A 203 -12.40 6.92 16.46
C THR A 203 -10.87 6.93 16.33
N ASP A 204 -10.25 5.78 16.05
CA ASP A 204 -8.82 5.63 15.79
C ASP A 204 -8.41 5.78 14.32
N VAL A 205 -9.24 6.36 13.45
CA VAL A 205 -8.83 6.65 12.05
C VAL A 205 -8.88 8.14 11.73
N SER A 206 -9.33 8.98 12.67
CA SER A 206 -9.32 10.44 12.50
C SER A 206 -7.91 11.08 12.58
N GLY A 207 -6.86 10.27 12.80
CA GLY A 207 -5.46 10.74 12.84
C GLY A 207 -4.42 9.76 12.29
N TYR A 208 -4.82 8.59 11.76
CA TYR A 208 -3.90 7.61 11.17
C TYR A 208 -4.17 7.46 9.68
N MET A 209 -3.12 7.22 8.90
CA MET A 209 -3.23 6.96 7.46
C MET A 209 -4.09 5.70 7.23
N PRO A 210 -5.10 5.73 6.34
CA PRO A 210 -5.85 4.55 5.93
C PRO A 210 -4.91 3.44 5.46
N LEU A 211 -5.26 2.18 5.76
CA LEU A 211 -4.49 0.98 5.37
C LEU A 211 -4.30 0.85 3.85
N THR A 212 -5.15 1.52 3.06
CA THR A 212 -5.12 1.53 1.59
C THR A 212 -4.43 2.77 1.00
N GLY A 213 -3.72 3.52 1.84
CA GLY A 213 -3.16 4.84 1.50
C GLY A 213 -4.17 5.95 1.74
N GLY A 214 -3.69 7.11 2.14
CA GLY A 214 -4.48 8.33 2.28
C GLY A 214 -3.61 9.58 2.22
N THR A 215 -4.25 10.74 2.07
CA THR A 215 -3.58 12.03 1.98
C THR A 215 -3.67 12.75 3.31
N PHE A 216 -2.53 13.20 3.86
CA PHE A 216 -2.53 14.18 4.95
C PHE A 216 -2.88 15.55 4.38
N SER A 217 -3.99 16.14 4.81
CA SER A 217 -4.43 17.48 4.36
C SER A 217 -3.92 18.62 5.27
N GLY A 218 -3.33 18.28 6.41
CA GLY A 218 -2.65 19.21 7.33
C GLY A 218 -1.19 18.80 7.58
N ASP A 219 -0.53 19.49 8.50
CA ASP A 219 0.87 19.23 8.84
C ASP A 219 1.04 17.86 9.53
N VAL A 220 2.08 17.13 9.13
CA VAL A 220 2.55 15.93 9.84
C VAL A 220 3.74 16.35 10.70
N THR A 221 3.57 16.33 12.03
CA THR A 221 4.62 16.67 12.98
C THR A 221 5.19 15.40 13.59
N PHE A 222 6.50 15.22 13.45
CA PHE A 222 7.29 14.18 14.12
C PHE A 222 8.09 14.86 15.24
N GLY A 223 8.11 14.27 16.43
CA GLY A 223 8.92 14.76 17.54
C GLY A 223 10.41 14.52 17.29
N ASP A 224 11.25 15.05 18.19
CA ASP A 224 12.67 14.74 18.14
C ASP A 224 12.90 13.23 18.28
N SER A 225 13.77 12.68 17.43
CA SER A 225 14.11 11.25 17.32
C SER A 225 13.04 10.37 16.70
N ASP A 226 11.90 10.93 16.28
CA ASP A 226 10.97 10.21 15.43
C ASP A 226 11.52 10.15 13.98
N GLU A 227 11.22 9.05 13.28
CA GLU A 227 11.75 8.77 11.94
C GLU A 227 10.60 8.56 10.94
N LEU A 228 10.63 9.27 9.80
CA LEU A 228 9.88 8.89 8.61
C LEU A 228 10.72 7.90 7.81
N ARG A 229 10.26 6.65 7.69
CA ARG A 229 11.01 5.54 7.08
C ARG A 229 10.34 5.07 5.79
N PHE A 230 11.15 4.83 4.76
CA PHE A 230 10.75 4.18 3.51
C PHE A 230 11.64 2.96 3.27
N GLY A 231 11.10 1.94 2.58
CA GLY A 231 11.81 0.70 2.32
C GLY A 231 11.58 -0.40 3.37
N ASP A 232 11.95 -1.64 3.03
CA ASP A 232 11.64 -2.84 3.83
C ASP A 232 12.85 -3.38 4.63
N GLN A 233 14.02 -2.76 4.50
CA GLN A 233 15.16 -3.05 5.36
C GLN A 233 14.85 -2.74 6.84
N VAL A 234 15.51 -3.48 7.75
CA VAL A 234 15.43 -3.22 9.19
C VAL A 234 15.88 -1.78 9.48
N ASN A 235 14.97 -0.98 10.05
CA ASN A 235 15.11 0.47 10.30
C ASN A 235 14.98 1.40 9.07
N GLY A 236 14.45 0.89 7.95
CA GLY A 236 14.20 1.63 6.72
C GLY A 236 15.42 1.78 5.82
N ASP A 237 15.19 1.81 4.50
CA ASP A 237 16.20 2.13 3.48
C ASP A 237 16.45 3.64 3.46
N LEU A 238 15.39 4.46 3.34
CA LEU A 238 15.48 5.91 3.39
C LEU A 238 14.80 6.42 4.66
N VAL A 239 15.54 7.23 5.43
CA VAL A 239 15.04 7.82 6.66
C VAL A 239 15.15 9.34 6.64
N ILE A 240 14.05 10.01 6.96
CA ILE A 240 14.01 11.47 7.18
C ILE A 240 13.71 11.69 8.66
N GLN A 241 14.61 12.39 9.35
CA GLN A 241 14.50 12.56 10.79
C GLN A 241 15.06 13.90 11.27
N HIS A 242 14.62 14.28 12.46
CA HIS A 242 15.22 15.35 13.25
C HIS A 242 15.63 14.80 14.62
N THR A 243 16.80 15.22 15.10
CA THR A 243 17.28 14.99 16.46
C THR A 243 17.44 16.35 17.12
N ALA A 244 17.73 16.41 18.42
CA ALA A 244 17.92 17.67 19.15
C ALA A 244 18.92 18.66 18.51
N SER A 245 19.80 18.22 17.60
CA SER A 245 20.80 19.08 16.94
C SER A 245 20.95 18.89 15.42
N VAL A 246 20.33 17.88 14.80
CA VAL A 246 20.59 17.54 13.38
C VAL A 246 19.29 17.13 12.68
N SER A 247 19.02 17.75 11.53
CA SER A 247 18.05 17.25 10.53
C SER A 247 18.79 16.50 9.43
N ARG A 248 18.28 15.32 9.03
CA ARG A 248 18.97 14.43 8.10
C ARG A 248 17.99 13.76 7.15
N ILE A 249 18.42 13.62 5.90
CA ILE A 249 17.89 12.68 4.92
C ILE A 249 18.98 11.61 4.78
N ASP A 250 18.64 10.36 5.05
CA ASP A 250 19.58 9.27 5.24
C ASP A 250 19.25 8.06 4.36
N ASP A 251 20.10 7.78 3.39
CA ASP A 251 20.04 6.54 2.62
C ASP A 251 20.90 5.47 3.30
N ARG A 252 20.24 4.56 4.00
CA ARG A 252 20.79 3.40 4.73
C ARG A 252 20.73 2.11 3.90
N GLY A 253 20.07 2.16 2.75
CA GLY A 253 19.85 1.01 1.87
C GLY A 253 21.04 0.75 0.94
N THR A 254 20.81 -0.08 -0.08
CA THR A 254 21.77 -0.28 -1.17
C THR A 254 21.39 0.57 -2.39
N GLY A 255 22.33 1.30 -2.97
CA GLY A 255 22.09 2.09 -4.19
C GLY A 255 22.57 3.53 -4.06
N SER A 256 21.88 4.44 -4.78
CA SER A 256 22.14 5.88 -4.76
C SER A 256 20.89 6.64 -4.36
N LEU A 257 21.04 7.64 -3.50
CA LEU A 257 20.01 8.65 -3.28
C LEU A 257 19.96 9.62 -4.47
N GLU A 258 18.94 9.49 -5.31
CA GLU A 258 18.71 10.40 -6.43
C GLU A 258 17.75 11.54 -6.03
N ILE A 259 18.20 12.79 -6.20
CA ILE A 259 17.34 13.97 -6.11
C ILE A 259 17.11 14.46 -7.55
N ILE A 260 15.89 14.29 -8.05
CA ILE A 260 15.52 14.62 -9.43
C ILE A 260 14.56 15.81 -9.42
N THR A 261 14.82 16.82 -10.26
CA THR A 261 13.94 17.98 -10.42
C THR A 261 13.49 18.11 -11.87
N ASN A 262 12.19 18.33 -12.06
CA ASN A 262 11.64 18.86 -13.32
C ASN A 262 11.62 20.40 -13.33
N GLY A 263 12.07 21.02 -12.23
CA GLY A 263 12.23 22.46 -12.10
C GLY A 263 13.54 22.96 -12.69
N THR A 264 13.87 24.21 -12.38
CA THR A 264 15.04 24.90 -12.94
C THR A 264 16.35 24.57 -12.23
N ALA A 265 16.32 24.09 -10.99
CA ALA A 265 17.51 23.73 -10.22
C ALA A 265 17.19 22.85 -9.00
N ILE A 266 18.23 22.20 -8.46
CA ILE A 266 18.29 21.71 -7.08
C ILE A 266 19.09 22.74 -6.27
N GLU A 267 18.54 23.21 -5.15
CA GLU A 267 19.10 24.31 -4.39
C GLU A 267 19.33 23.91 -2.94
N LEU A 268 20.58 24.00 -2.48
CA LEU A 268 20.93 23.86 -1.07
C LEU A 268 21.12 25.26 -0.48
N ARG A 269 20.33 25.60 0.54
CA ARG A 269 20.21 26.96 1.09
C ARG A 269 20.55 26.97 2.57
N GLY A 270 21.17 28.05 3.04
CA GLY A 270 21.27 28.31 4.48
C GLY A 270 19.92 28.77 5.06
N GLY A 271 19.68 28.52 6.36
CA GLY A 271 18.47 28.97 7.06
C GLY A 271 18.42 30.50 7.30
N GLY A 272 17.27 31.03 7.69
CA GLY A 272 17.13 32.43 8.13
C GLY A 272 17.29 33.52 7.04
N GLY A 273 17.00 33.18 5.78
CA GLY A 273 17.22 34.10 4.64
C GLY A 273 18.66 34.12 4.12
N ASN A 274 19.50 33.20 4.59
CA ASN A 274 20.83 33.00 4.05
C ASN A 274 20.80 32.54 2.58
N ASN A 275 21.95 32.72 1.95
CA ASN A 275 22.14 32.52 0.52
C ASN A 275 22.24 31.04 0.12
N TYR A 276 22.24 30.77 -1.19
CA TYR A 276 22.59 29.46 -1.75
C TYR A 276 23.97 29.03 -1.24
N ILE A 277 24.08 27.82 -0.71
CA ILE A 277 25.35 27.13 -0.42
C ILE A 277 25.84 26.46 -1.71
N ALA A 278 24.92 25.72 -2.35
CA ALA A 278 25.14 25.10 -3.65
C ALA A 278 23.88 25.20 -4.52
N LYS A 279 24.09 25.37 -5.83
CA LYS A 279 23.01 25.36 -6.82
C LYS A 279 23.40 24.49 -8.00
N PHE A 280 22.55 23.51 -8.32
CA PHE A 280 22.71 22.62 -9.46
C PHE A 280 21.62 22.96 -10.47
N ILE A 281 21.97 23.79 -11.47
CA ILE A 281 21.00 24.32 -12.44
C ILE A 281 20.76 23.28 -13.54
N SER A 282 19.50 22.99 -13.84
CA SER A 282 19.11 22.06 -14.90
C SER A 282 19.70 22.51 -16.25
N ASN A 283 20.55 21.68 -16.87
CA ASN A 283 21.31 21.98 -18.09
C ASN A 283 22.19 23.24 -18.00
N GLY A 284 22.54 23.67 -16.79
CA GLY A 284 23.28 24.90 -16.53
C GLY A 284 24.52 24.67 -15.67
N ALA A 285 24.95 25.73 -14.98
CA ALA A 285 26.09 25.69 -14.09
C ALA A 285 25.81 24.94 -12.79
N VAL A 286 26.86 24.35 -12.23
CA VAL A 286 26.96 24.03 -10.81
C VAL A 286 27.66 25.20 -10.14
N GLU A 287 27.05 25.76 -9.09
CA GLU A 287 27.58 26.93 -8.37
C GLU A 287 27.79 26.57 -6.90
N LEU A 288 29.01 26.80 -6.39
CA LEU A 288 29.33 26.68 -4.97
C LEU A 288 29.72 28.06 -4.41
N ASN A 289 29.02 28.48 -3.36
CA ASN A 289 29.15 29.83 -2.78
C ASN A 289 29.72 29.76 -1.37
N HIS A 290 30.40 30.83 -0.95
CA HIS A 290 30.85 31.00 0.43
C HIS A 290 30.49 32.40 0.95
N GLY A 291 29.61 32.47 1.97
CA GLY A 291 29.11 33.71 2.55
C GLY A 291 27.85 34.23 1.85
N THR A 292 28.00 34.98 0.75
CA THR A 292 26.86 35.57 0.02
C THR A 292 26.49 34.81 -1.26
N SER A 293 25.26 34.97 -1.77
CA SER A 293 24.75 34.30 -2.99
C SER A 293 25.46 34.73 -4.27
N SER A 294 26.18 35.85 -4.21
CA SER A 294 27.00 36.35 -5.29
C SER A 294 28.49 36.00 -5.14
N SER A 295 28.89 35.37 -4.03
CA SER A 295 30.29 35.01 -3.76
C SER A 295 30.59 33.56 -4.15
N LYS A 296 30.43 33.27 -5.45
CA LYS A 296 30.81 31.99 -6.03
C LYS A 296 32.31 31.77 -5.87
N LYS A 297 32.69 30.60 -5.37
CA LYS A 297 34.09 30.14 -5.31
C LYS A 297 34.41 29.13 -6.40
N PHE A 298 33.41 28.39 -6.84
CA PHE A 298 33.49 27.47 -7.96
C PHE A 298 32.22 27.58 -8.79
N GLU A 299 32.37 27.71 -10.10
CA GLU A 299 31.26 27.54 -11.03
C GLU A 299 31.70 26.72 -12.25
N THR A 300 30.84 25.82 -12.72
CA THR A 300 31.01 25.26 -14.06
C THR A 300 30.53 26.27 -15.10
N THR A 301 31.20 26.28 -16.25
CA THR A 301 30.84 27.06 -17.42
C THR A 301 30.61 26.10 -18.60
N ALA A 302 30.15 26.61 -19.73
CA ALA A 302 30.02 25.79 -20.94
C ALA A 302 31.35 25.19 -21.43
N THR A 303 32.49 25.74 -21.01
CA THR A 303 33.83 25.34 -21.46
C THR A 303 34.71 24.74 -20.37
N GLY A 304 34.23 24.65 -19.13
CA GLY A 304 35.01 24.09 -18.03
C GLY A 304 34.59 24.63 -16.67
N VAL A 305 35.56 25.14 -15.91
CA VAL A 305 35.38 25.61 -14.54
C VAL A 305 36.00 26.98 -14.38
N LYS A 306 35.32 27.84 -13.61
CA LYS A 306 35.89 29.08 -13.09
C LYS A 306 35.97 28.99 -11.56
N VAL A 307 37.18 29.23 -11.05
CA VAL A 307 37.43 29.36 -9.61
C VAL A 307 37.65 30.83 -9.29
N THR A 308 37.01 31.32 -8.24
CA THR A 308 37.21 32.70 -7.76
C THR A 308 38.00 32.66 -6.46
N GLY A 309 39.23 33.18 -6.50
CA GLY A 309 40.16 33.18 -5.37
C GLY A 309 41.38 32.31 -5.64
N GLU A 310 42.00 31.83 -4.57
CA GLU A 310 43.20 31.00 -4.61
C GLU A 310 42.85 29.51 -4.83
N ILE A 311 43.69 28.83 -5.61
CA ILE A 311 43.68 27.37 -5.74
C ILE A 311 44.91 26.84 -5.01
N VAL A 312 44.69 26.07 -3.94
CA VAL A 312 45.75 25.34 -3.22
C VAL A 312 45.64 23.86 -3.59
N THR A 313 46.67 23.29 -4.22
CA THR A 313 46.72 21.87 -4.58
C THR A 313 47.71 21.12 -3.69
N THR A 314 47.43 19.85 -3.40
CA THR A 314 48.36 18.95 -2.68
C THR A 314 49.28 18.15 -3.62
N GLY A 315 49.21 18.42 -4.92
CA GLY A 315 49.94 17.71 -5.96
C GLY A 315 49.97 18.50 -7.26
N ASN A 316 50.29 17.80 -8.34
CA ASN A 316 50.49 18.41 -9.66
C ASN A 316 49.17 18.88 -10.28
N ILE A 317 49.24 19.96 -11.06
CA ILE A 317 48.18 20.37 -11.99
C ILE A 317 48.52 19.81 -13.36
N THR A 318 47.67 18.93 -13.90
CA THR A 318 47.78 18.43 -15.27
C THR A 318 46.81 19.20 -16.17
N GLY A 319 47.35 19.95 -17.13
CA GLY A 319 46.57 20.74 -18.08
C GLY A 319 46.35 20.04 -19.44
N PRO A 320 45.61 20.69 -20.35
CA PRO A 320 45.53 20.27 -21.75
C PRO A 320 46.87 20.47 -22.47
N SER A 321 46.93 20.17 -23.78
CA SER A 321 48.15 20.30 -24.60
C SER A 321 48.74 21.72 -24.61
N ALA A 322 47.91 22.75 -24.40
CA ALA A 322 48.34 24.13 -24.19
C ALA A 322 47.86 24.63 -22.83
N PHE A 323 48.78 24.80 -21.90
CA PHE A 323 48.49 25.33 -20.57
C PHE A 323 48.89 26.81 -20.49
N THR A 324 47.89 27.69 -20.45
CA THR A 324 48.10 29.14 -20.42
C THR A 324 47.80 29.69 -19.03
N ILE A 325 48.77 30.40 -18.46
CA ILE A 325 48.59 31.19 -17.24
C ILE A 325 48.55 32.66 -17.64
N THR A 326 47.37 33.27 -17.59
CA THR A 326 47.18 34.69 -17.90
C THR A 326 46.85 35.44 -16.61
N PRO A 327 47.72 36.35 -16.13
CA PRO A 327 47.36 37.23 -15.04
C PRO A 327 46.13 38.08 -15.37
N ALA A 328 45.31 38.42 -14.38
CA ALA A 328 44.02 39.08 -14.59
C ALA A 328 44.11 40.46 -15.27
N THR A 329 45.27 41.10 -15.20
CA THR A 329 45.56 42.37 -15.86
C THR A 329 46.82 42.24 -16.71
N SER A 330 46.98 43.11 -17.71
CA SER A 330 48.19 43.19 -18.55
C SER A 330 49.46 43.56 -17.77
N SER A 331 49.33 43.96 -16.51
CA SER A 331 50.42 44.27 -15.59
C SER A 331 50.65 43.21 -14.52
N GLY A 332 49.89 42.10 -14.55
CA GLY A 332 50.06 41.04 -13.56
C GLY A 332 51.33 40.23 -13.81
N THR A 333 51.81 39.53 -12.78
CA THR A 333 53.03 38.73 -12.83
C THR A 333 52.73 37.25 -12.63
N VAL A 334 53.59 36.40 -13.18
CA VAL A 334 53.71 34.99 -12.77
C VAL A 334 54.97 34.90 -11.93
N THR A 335 54.83 34.44 -10.70
CA THR A 335 55.95 34.30 -9.75
C THR A 335 56.16 32.82 -9.45
N ILE A 336 57.42 32.39 -9.43
CA ILE A 336 57.83 31.04 -9.10
C ILE A 336 58.86 31.18 -7.96
N ASP A 337 58.40 31.00 -6.72
CA ASP A 337 59.27 31.12 -5.53
C ASP A 337 60.25 29.95 -5.38
N GLY A 338 59.93 28.82 -6.02
CA GLY A 338 60.78 27.64 -6.09
C GLY A 338 61.61 27.57 -7.37
N ASN A 339 62.19 26.40 -7.62
CA ASN A 339 62.94 26.16 -8.85
C ASN A 339 62.00 26.04 -10.06
N LEU A 340 62.44 26.55 -11.20
CA LEU A 340 61.81 26.32 -12.50
C LEU A 340 62.59 25.24 -13.28
N THR A 341 61.90 24.20 -13.72
CA THR A 341 62.44 23.21 -14.65
C THR A 341 61.61 23.22 -15.93
N VAL A 342 62.28 23.33 -17.08
CA VAL A 342 61.65 23.28 -18.40
C VAL A 342 62.29 22.13 -19.18
N SER A 343 61.59 21.00 -19.27
CA SER A 343 62.07 19.81 -20.02
C SER A 343 61.67 19.84 -21.50
N GLY A 344 60.96 20.87 -21.93
CA GLY A 344 60.69 21.11 -23.35
C GLY A 344 61.98 21.42 -24.11
N THR A 345 61.94 21.36 -25.44
CA THR A 345 63.11 21.62 -26.29
C THR A 345 63.37 23.11 -26.52
N THR A 346 62.43 23.99 -26.17
CA THR A 346 62.55 25.44 -26.37
C THR A 346 62.01 26.21 -25.16
N THR A 347 62.65 27.35 -24.88
CA THR A 347 62.12 28.41 -24.02
C THR A 347 62.12 29.70 -24.84
N THR A 348 60.96 30.31 -25.03
CA THR A 348 60.83 31.58 -25.76
C THR A 348 60.50 32.69 -24.76
N ILE A 349 61.31 33.74 -24.73
CA ILE A 349 61.15 34.89 -23.83
C ILE A 349 61.02 36.15 -24.68
N ASP A 350 59.78 36.55 -24.98
CA ASP A 350 59.48 37.79 -25.71
C ASP A 350 59.43 38.98 -24.74
N SER A 351 60.60 39.36 -24.23
CA SER A 351 60.77 40.47 -23.28
C SER A 351 61.70 41.56 -23.83
N THR A 352 61.54 42.79 -23.34
CA THR A 352 62.47 43.88 -23.65
C THR A 352 63.80 43.75 -22.88
N THR A 353 63.77 43.08 -21.73
CA THR A 353 64.91 42.91 -20.82
C THR A 353 64.87 41.54 -20.15
N VAL A 354 65.99 40.84 -20.18
CA VAL A 354 66.25 39.67 -19.32
C VAL A 354 67.35 40.06 -18.33
N THR A 355 67.12 39.78 -17.05
CA THR A 355 68.11 39.99 -15.98
C THR A 355 68.42 38.65 -15.36
N ILE A 356 69.71 38.33 -15.26
CA ILE A 356 70.23 37.10 -14.66
C ILE A 356 71.13 37.57 -13.53
N GLU A 357 70.75 37.24 -12.29
CA GLU A 357 71.54 37.60 -11.11
C GLU A 357 72.65 36.59 -10.82
N ASP A 358 72.62 35.43 -11.46
CA ASP A 358 73.60 34.37 -11.26
C ASP A 358 75.02 34.84 -11.61
N PRO A 359 76.01 34.65 -10.71
CA PRO A 359 77.40 34.98 -11.01
C PRO A 359 77.99 34.18 -12.18
N ILE A 360 77.42 33.00 -12.46
CA ILE A 360 77.86 32.09 -13.52
C ILE A 360 76.64 31.56 -14.25
N PHE A 361 76.68 31.58 -15.59
CA PHE A 361 75.65 31.00 -16.45
C PHE A 361 76.21 29.82 -17.23
N THR A 362 75.68 28.62 -16.98
CA THR A 362 76.17 27.38 -17.60
C THR A 362 75.42 27.09 -18.89
N LEU A 363 76.18 26.85 -19.97
CA LEU A 363 75.68 26.35 -21.25
C LEU A 363 76.11 24.89 -21.44
N GLY A 364 75.38 24.13 -22.26
CA GLY A 364 75.72 22.73 -22.58
C GLY A 364 75.02 21.66 -21.74
N GLY A 365 73.92 22.01 -21.07
CA GLY A 365 73.06 21.07 -20.33
C GLY A 365 73.25 21.12 -18.81
N ASP A 366 72.26 20.58 -18.09
CA ASP A 366 72.31 20.36 -16.63
C ASP A 366 73.00 19.04 -16.26
N THR A 367 73.11 18.12 -17.21
CA THR A 367 73.93 16.90 -17.16
C THR A 367 75.13 17.07 -18.09
N PRO A 368 76.37 17.06 -17.57
CA PRO A 368 77.57 17.19 -18.41
C PRO A 368 77.62 16.13 -19.52
N PRO A 369 78.06 16.49 -20.74
CA PRO A 369 78.24 15.51 -21.82
C PRO A 369 79.20 14.37 -21.39
N SER A 370 78.79 13.12 -21.61
CA SER A 370 79.63 11.94 -21.31
C SER A 370 80.62 11.59 -22.43
N SER A 371 80.47 12.22 -23.60
CA SER A 371 81.33 12.12 -24.77
C SER A 371 81.31 13.45 -25.51
N ASP A 372 82.30 13.66 -26.37
CA ASP A 372 82.30 14.76 -27.33
C ASP A 372 81.01 14.71 -28.20
N ASP A 373 80.25 15.81 -28.19
CA ASP A 373 79.02 15.97 -28.97
C ASP A 373 79.20 16.90 -30.18
N ASN A 374 80.42 17.43 -30.39
CA ASN A 374 80.80 18.31 -31.49
C ASN A 374 79.98 19.61 -31.60
N LEU A 375 79.27 20.02 -30.54
CA LEU A 375 78.40 21.20 -30.56
C LEU A 375 79.14 22.47 -30.09
N ASP A 376 78.76 23.64 -30.60
CA ASP A 376 79.31 24.91 -30.13
C ASP A 376 78.48 25.50 -28.98
N ARG A 377 79.14 26.16 -28.03
CA ARG A 377 78.48 26.76 -26.86
C ARG A 377 78.61 28.28 -26.89
N GLY A 378 77.50 28.98 -27.01
CA GLY A 378 77.52 30.43 -27.09
C GLY A 378 76.14 31.05 -27.30
N ILE A 379 76.17 32.27 -27.86
CA ILE A 379 74.97 33.06 -28.12
C ILE A 379 74.83 33.26 -29.63
N GLU A 380 73.67 32.83 -30.14
CA GLU A 380 73.18 33.21 -31.45
C GLU A 380 72.47 34.57 -31.36
N PHE A 381 72.77 35.47 -32.28
CA PHE A 381 72.09 36.76 -32.37
C PHE A 381 71.62 37.01 -33.81
N ARG A 382 70.53 37.76 -33.95
CA ARG A 382 70.00 38.17 -35.25
C ARG A 382 70.20 39.66 -35.43
N TRP A 383 70.61 40.04 -36.63
CA TRP A 383 70.79 41.44 -37.01
C TRP A 383 70.42 41.64 -38.47
N HIS A 384 70.54 42.87 -38.99
CA HIS A 384 70.20 43.18 -40.36
C HIS A 384 71.25 44.14 -40.95
N ASN A 385 71.78 43.84 -42.13
CA ASN A 385 72.82 44.66 -42.79
C ASN A 385 72.23 45.72 -43.75
N SER A 386 70.99 46.16 -43.49
CA SER A 386 70.16 46.98 -44.39
C SER A 386 69.73 46.31 -45.71
N THR A 387 70.20 45.11 -46.03
CA THR A 387 69.80 44.35 -47.23
C THR A 387 69.17 43.00 -46.91
N ALA A 388 69.68 42.31 -45.90
CA ALA A 388 69.21 40.99 -45.49
C ALA A 388 69.30 40.81 -43.98
N ALA A 389 68.40 39.97 -43.45
CA ALA A 389 68.51 39.47 -42.09
C ALA A 389 69.71 38.52 -42.00
N LYS A 390 70.48 38.68 -40.93
CA LYS A 390 71.72 37.95 -40.68
C LYS A 390 71.64 37.24 -39.34
N LEU A 391 72.34 36.11 -39.28
CA LEU A 391 72.61 35.36 -38.07
C LEU A 391 74.06 35.59 -37.70
N GLY A 392 74.34 35.83 -36.44
CA GLY A 392 75.69 35.87 -35.92
C GLY A 392 75.85 35.00 -34.69
N PHE A 393 77.09 34.72 -34.34
CA PHE A 393 77.48 33.87 -33.23
C PHE A 393 78.69 34.44 -32.50
N PHE A 394 78.71 34.30 -31.18
CA PHE A 394 79.94 34.31 -30.41
C PHE A 394 79.90 33.22 -29.34
N GLY A 395 81.02 32.54 -29.13
CA GLY A 395 81.09 31.45 -28.15
C GLY A 395 82.31 30.56 -28.35
N PHE A 396 82.32 29.44 -27.63
CA PHE A 396 83.29 28.37 -27.81
C PHE A 396 82.92 27.55 -29.05
N ASP A 397 83.82 27.56 -30.03
CA ASP A 397 83.76 26.72 -31.23
C ASP A 397 84.54 25.43 -30.92
N ASP A 398 83.81 24.33 -30.76
CA ASP A 398 84.36 23.05 -30.31
C ASP A 398 85.28 22.44 -31.39
N SER A 399 84.96 22.66 -32.66
CA SER A 399 85.76 22.18 -33.79
C SER A 399 87.17 22.77 -33.82
N THR A 400 87.33 24.00 -33.33
CA THR A 400 88.62 24.69 -33.23
C THR A 400 89.21 24.70 -31.81
N GLY A 401 88.38 24.49 -30.79
CA GLY A 401 88.75 24.65 -29.38
C GLY A 401 88.96 26.11 -28.96
N GLU A 402 88.40 27.07 -29.70
CA GLU A 402 88.68 28.50 -29.55
C GLU A 402 87.42 29.32 -29.25
N PHE A 403 87.58 30.45 -28.54
CA PHE A 403 86.56 31.49 -28.55
C PHE A 403 86.49 32.10 -29.95
N THR A 404 85.31 32.10 -30.54
CA THR A 404 85.05 32.45 -31.93
C THR A 404 83.93 33.49 -32.01
N PHE A 405 84.11 34.51 -32.85
CA PHE A 405 83.06 35.43 -33.28
C PHE A 405 82.82 35.29 -34.79
N ILE A 406 81.57 35.09 -35.20
CA ILE A 406 81.16 34.94 -36.60
C ILE A 406 79.96 35.87 -36.86
N PRO A 407 80.12 37.01 -37.56
CA PRO A 407 79.06 37.99 -37.75
C PRO A 407 77.99 37.51 -38.74
N ASP A 408 78.38 36.69 -39.73
CA ASP A 408 77.52 36.05 -40.71
C ASP A 408 77.65 34.53 -40.56
N ALA A 409 77.04 33.99 -39.50
CA ALA A 409 77.11 32.59 -39.13
C ALA A 409 76.07 31.73 -39.87
N THR A 410 76.42 30.46 -40.08
CA THR A 410 75.49 29.38 -40.45
C THR A 410 75.42 28.39 -39.30
N ASN A 411 74.22 28.17 -38.77
CA ASN A 411 73.96 27.18 -37.72
C ASN A 411 73.47 25.87 -38.34
N SER A 412 74.24 24.79 -38.23
CA SER A 412 73.86 23.45 -38.65
C SER A 412 73.75 22.53 -37.42
N SER A 413 72.58 22.49 -36.80
CA SER A 413 72.31 21.70 -35.58
C SER A 413 73.25 22.04 -34.42
N ASN A 414 73.42 23.33 -34.12
CA ASN A 414 74.32 23.89 -33.11
C ASN A 414 75.82 23.75 -33.44
N VAL A 415 76.18 23.46 -34.69
CA VAL A 415 77.54 23.61 -35.21
C VAL A 415 77.60 24.89 -36.03
N MET A 416 78.41 25.84 -35.58
CA MET A 416 78.50 27.19 -36.11
C MET A 416 79.65 27.31 -37.09
N SER A 417 79.38 27.88 -38.26
CA SER A 417 80.39 28.06 -39.30
C SER A 417 80.25 29.42 -39.97
N GLY A 418 81.33 29.87 -40.61
CA GLY A 418 81.38 31.13 -41.34
C GLY A 418 82.73 31.82 -41.21
N THR A 419 82.87 32.96 -41.87
CA THR A 419 84.07 33.78 -41.80
C THR A 419 84.17 34.44 -40.43
N LYS A 420 85.31 34.26 -39.74
CA LYS A 420 85.57 34.87 -38.44
C LYS A 420 85.51 36.41 -38.55
N GLY A 421 84.82 37.04 -37.61
CA GLY A 421 84.63 38.49 -37.59
C GLY A 421 85.81 39.25 -37.00
N THR A 422 85.75 40.57 -37.15
CA THR A 422 86.66 41.49 -36.45
C THR A 422 86.12 41.79 -35.05
N ALA A 423 87.02 41.95 -34.09
CA ALA A 423 86.70 42.41 -32.74
C ALA A 423 87.39 43.75 -32.47
N ASN A 424 86.69 44.65 -31.76
CA ASN A 424 87.24 45.93 -31.31
C ASN A 424 87.38 45.90 -29.79
N PHE A 425 88.62 45.86 -29.30
CA PHE A 425 88.97 45.90 -27.88
C PHE A 425 89.76 47.17 -27.58
N GLY A 426 89.53 47.79 -26.42
CA GLY A 426 90.35 48.92 -25.98
C GLY A 426 91.81 48.53 -25.71
N THR A 427 92.01 47.42 -24.99
CA THR A 427 93.33 46.81 -24.75
C THR A 427 93.20 45.29 -24.72
N LEU A 428 94.21 44.56 -25.17
CA LEU A 428 94.28 43.10 -25.12
C LEU A 428 95.45 42.67 -24.22
N LYS A 429 95.18 41.78 -23.26
CA LYS A 429 96.19 41.13 -22.42
C LYS A 429 96.18 39.63 -22.73
N LEU A 430 97.35 39.06 -22.96
CA LEU A 430 97.54 37.65 -23.32
C LEU A 430 98.58 37.02 -22.38
N ASP A 431 98.44 35.74 -22.10
CA ASP A 431 99.44 34.97 -21.34
C ASP A 431 100.65 34.56 -22.20
N THR A 432 100.44 34.49 -23.52
CA THR A 432 101.48 34.20 -24.52
C THR A 432 101.54 35.30 -25.56
N ASP A 433 102.65 35.37 -26.29
CA ASP A 433 102.79 36.31 -27.39
C ASP A 433 101.69 36.09 -28.44
N LEU A 434 101.14 37.19 -28.96
CA LEU A 434 100.19 37.11 -30.06
C LEU A 434 100.92 36.58 -31.30
N ALA A 435 100.54 35.40 -31.74
CA ALA A 435 100.91 34.92 -33.06
C ALA A 435 100.19 35.79 -34.10
N VAL A 436 100.95 36.45 -34.98
CA VAL A 436 100.37 37.13 -36.14
C VAL A 436 100.95 36.53 -37.42
N ALA A 437 100.12 36.39 -38.44
CA ALA A 437 100.54 35.87 -39.74
C ALA A 437 101.52 36.81 -40.46
N TYR A 438 101.51 38.11 -40.13
CA TYR A 438 102.33 39.13 -40.79
C TYR A 438 102.81 40.20 -39.80
N GLY A 439 104.14 40.41 -39.71
CA GLY A 439 104.74 41.65 -39.23
C GLY A 439 104.61 42.00 -37.73
N GLY A 440 104.23 41.07 -36.87
CA GLY A 440 104.12 41.34 -35.42
C GLY A 440 105.33 40.90 -34.63
N THR A 441 105.36 41.32 -33.36
CA THR A 441 106.50 41.05 -32.49
C THR A 441 106.65 39.57 -32.24
N GLY A 442 105.56 38.82 -31.99
CA GLY A 442 105.57 37.37 -31.75
C GLY A 442 106.63 36.91 -30.74
N ARG A 443 107.10 37.83 -29.91
CA ARG A 443 108.28 37.73 -29.05
C ARG A 443 107.98 38.42 -27.74
N SER A 444 108.27 37.69 -26.67
CA SER A 444 108.04 38.10 -25.28
C SER A 444 109.03 39.14 -24.78
N SER A 445 110.17 39.27 -25.47
CA SER A 445 111.18 40.28 -25.15
C SER A 445 112.07 40.61 -26.33
N PHE A 446 112.66 41.80 -26.28
CA PHE A 446 113.77 42.23 -27.12
C PHE A 446 115.08 42.04 -26.37
N THR A 447 116.16 41.77 -27.11
CA THR A 447 117.52 41.84 -26.56
C THR A 447 117.78 43.26 -26.02
N THR A 448 118.41 43.39 -24.85
CA THR A 448 118.79 44.70 -24.30
C THR A 448 119.63 45.49 -25.30
N ASN A 449 119.25 46.76 -25.56
CA ASN A 449 119.83 47.61 -26.61
C ASN A 449 119.70 47.05 -28.04
N GLY A 450 118.83 46.06 -28.27
CA GLY A 450 118.70 45.41 -29.56
C GLY A 450 118.08 46.31 -30.64
N ILE A 451 118.46 46.07 -31.89
CA ILE A 451 117.85 46.71 -33.06
C ILE A 451 116.87 45.72 -33.69
N ALA A 452 115.62 46.16 -33.85
CA ALA A 452 114.55 45.37 -34.44
C ALA A 452 114.46 45.61 -35.96
N TYR A 453 114.21 44.56 -36.73
CA TYR A 453 114.07 44.61 -38.18
C TYR A 453 112.99 43.64 -38.68
N GLY A 454 112.39 43.96 -39.82
CA GLY A 454 111.37 43.12 -40.46
C GLY A 454 111.95 41.78 -40.92
N ASN A 455 111.19 40.70 -40.76
CA ASN A 455 111.61 39.34 -41.11
C ASN A 455 110.54 38.63 -41.97
N GLY A 456 109.93 39.37 -42.89
CA GLY A 456 108.85 38.87 -43.74
C GLY A 456 107.62 38.42 -42.94
N THR A 457 107.20 37.17 -43.15
CA THR A 457 106.08 36.52 -42.44
C THR A 457 106.49 35.90 -41.10
N SER A 458 107.79 35.90 -40.76
CA SER A 458 108.29 35.39 -39.48
C SER A 458 108.29 36.48 -38.41
N ALA A 459 108.48 36.09 -37.14
CA ALA A 459 108.62 37.03 -36.03
C ALA A 459 109.73 38.05 -36.27
N MET A 460 109.54 39.27 -35.74
CA MET A 460 110.51 40.38 -35.90
C MET A 460 111.94 39.94 -35.55
N GLY A 461 112.86 40.20 -36.48
CA GLY A 461 114.28 39.99 -36.27
C GLY A 461 114.82 40.97 -35.24
N VAL A 462 115.72 40.53 -34.37
CA VAL A 462 116.38 41.38 -33.38
C VAL A 462 117.84 41.00 -33.31
N THR A 463 118.73 41.97 -33.51
CA THR A 463 120.17 41.82 -33.30
C THR A 463 120.60 42.61 -32.07
N VAL A 464 121.69 42.21 -31.41
CA VAL A 464 122.31 42.97 -30.31
C VAL A 464 122.79 44.33 -30.82
N ALA A 465 122.89 45.34 -29.95
CA ALA A 465 123.62 46.56 -30.28
C ALA A 465 125.06 46.25 -30.69
N GLY A 466 125.59 47.03 -31.63
CA GLY A 466 126.99 47.02 -31.98
C GLY A 466 127.82 47.32 -30.74
N VAL A 467 128.90 46.55 -30.54
CA VAL A 467 129.81 46.76 -29.42
C VAL A 467 130.79 47.89 -29.73
N TRP A 468 131.27 48.56 -28.69
CA TRP A 468 132.45 49.43 -28.81
C TRP A 468 133.67 48.55 -29.11
N ASP A 469 134.33 48.81 -30.25
CA ASP A 469 135.60 48.18 -30.54
C ASP A 469 136.73 49.00 -29.91
N SER A 470 137.24 48.52 -28.77
CA SER A 470 138.37 49.14 -28.08
C SER A 470 139.65 49.18 -28.93
N THR A 471 139.79 48.28 -29.90
CA THR A 471 140.98 48.18 -30.77
C THR A 471 141.09 49.37 -31.70
N HIS A 472 139.96 49.85 -32.22
CA HIS A 472 139.90 50.93 -33.19
C HIS A 472 139.29 52.22 -32.62
N SER A 473 138.86 52.19 -31.35
CA SER A 473 138.18 53.32 -30.68
C SER A 473 136.97 53.84 -31.46
N VAL A 474 136.16 52.92 -32.00
CA VAL A 474 134.94 53.22 -32.75
C VAL A 474 133.79 52.32 -32.30
N GLY A 475 132.56 52.84 -32.41
CA GLY A 475 131.36 52.01 -32.34
C GLY A 475 131.17 51.26 -33.66
N GLN A 476 130.74 50.00 -33.58
CA GLN A 476 130.37 49.23 -34.77
C GLN A 476 129.28 49.93 -35.59
N LEU A 477 129.42 49.88 -36.93
CA LEU A 477 128.44 50.39 -37.89
C LEU A 477 127.47 49.26 -38.26
N LEU A 478 126.17 49.58 -38.29
CA LEU A 478 125.17 48.65 -38.81
C LEU A 478 125.23 48.65 -40.34
N SER A 479 125.48 47.50 -40.93
CA SER A 479 125.49 47.25 -42.37
C SER A 479 124.57 46.07 -42.70
N VAL A 480 124.57 45.61 -43.94
CA VAL A 480 123.86 44.40 -44.38
C VAL A 480 124.83 43.42 -45.01
N ASN A 481 124.60 42.12 -44.81
CA ASN A 481 125.36 41.10 -45.52
C ASN A 481 124.81 40.90 -46.96
N SER A 482 125.39 39.97 -47.72
CA SER A 482 124.96 39.66 -49.10
C SER A 482 123.52 39.14 -49.21
N SER A 483 122.90 38.75 -48.10
CA SER A 483 121.49 38.32 -48.02
C SER A 483 120.56 39.43 -47.51
N GLY A 484 121.05 40.66 -47.32
CA GLY A 484 120.25 41.79 -46.82
C GLY A 484 119.97 41.72 -45.31
N VAL A 485 120.61 40.81 -44.58
CA VAL A 485 120.44 40.67 -43.12
C VAL A 485 121.33 41.69 -42.42
N PRO A 486 120.81 42.44 -41.42
CA PRO A 486 121.62 43.39 -40.67
C PRO A 486 122.83 42.72 -39.99
N THR A 487 124.01 43.31 -40.14
CA THR A 487 125.28 42.85 -39.57
C THR A 487 126.12 44.02 -39.07
N TRP A 488 126.98 43.78 -38.08
CA TRP A 488 127.89 44.79 -37.56
C TRP A 488 129.24 44.76 -38.29
N THR A 489 129.80 45.92 -38.60
CA THR A 489 131.12 46.07 -39.23
C THR A 489 131.92 47.20 -38.58
N ASN A 490 133.25 47.03 -38.52
CA ASN A 490 134.18 48.11 -38.17
C ASN A 490 134.73 48.82 -39.41
N ASN A 491 134.45 48.30 -40.59
CA ASN A 491 134.90 48.86 -41.85
C ASN A 491 133.93 49.96 -42.26
N ILE A 492 134.42 51.20 -42.25
CA ILE A 492 133.88 52.23 -43.13
C ILE A 492 134.35 51.81 -44.52
N ASP A 493 133.51 51.10 -45.26
CA ASP A 493 133.70 51.05 -46.71
C ASP A 493 133.45 52.46 -47.21
N GLY A 494 134.53 53.22 -47.42
CA GLY A 494 134.48 54.57 -47.99
C GLY A 494 134.02 54.59 -49.44
N GLY A 495 133.55 53.47 -49.98
CA GLY A 495 133.52 53.21 -51.40
C GLY A 495 134.95 53.09 -51.92
N SER A 496 135.24 52.05 -52.70
CA SER A 496 136.24 52.28 -53.75
C SER A 496 135.60 53.26 -54.73
N PHE A 497 135.99 54.54 -54.65
CA PHE A 497 135.65 55.54 -55.67
C PHE A 497 136.15 55.11 -57.05
#